data_AF-A0A1M3E483-F1
#
_entry.id   AF-A0A1M3E483-F1
#
_cell.length_a   1.000
_cell.length_b   1.000
_cell.length_c   1.000
_cell.angle_alpha   90.00
_cell.angle_beta   90.00
_cell.angle_gamma   90.00
#
_symmetry.space_group_name_H-M   'P 1'
#
loop_
_entity.id
_entity.type
_entity.pdbx_description
1 polymer ?
#
loop_
_entity_poly.entity_id
_entity_poly.type
_entity_poly.pdbx_seq_one_letter_code
_entity_poly.pdbx_strand_id
1 'polypeptide(L)'
;MKLFKFDSYDLRAFKQNEQYAVRIQQIYDDVVAQISRIAAAGNINPAAAFTFRKYPHIQKQVDELFAGMAKDIEFTIKKGTADAWAIANAKNDKFLEFLAKETGKSKRLLEGKFNYGARNQEALKAFQLRKEAGLNLSQRVWKYTSQAKDEIELSISAGFEQGDSAAVLSRKVKEYLNEPDRLFRRIRSRRGNLIPSKAMKAYKPGQGVYRSSSKNAKRLARTEINMGYRTADYLRWSSLDFVRGIQVKLSNNPNHCPTCQKLAGIYPKTFKFVGWHPQCRCYAIPYLVDQKAFVASLLSEDPPEVDYITDLPANFKGWYKDNADKISRAKNIPYFILALADLIKSQIETKSQINISDFIKSEEVKNSEVKALFMEVANVMPDWFRNGVDDFKFLKSKSYLMQHSMSYKLNTMEWVNGSSFSISTNTFANGFNPANDLKGAIKAIRDGEKMTFNQEYAMESLWHEILHARTKSKPQKLTNLQRENMETVNQFVARHTYDQFIELLGGKSIHKAEVLEKGYGYGSWIKNFRAKLAKAGISESDALKFLQPHLFNDYGTIGAKLRELFSNGFKVKS
;
A
#
# COMPACT_ATOMS: atom_id res chain seq x y z
N MET A 1 -32.00 12.12 20.62
CA MET A 1 -31.07 13.27 20.70
C MET A 1 -30.69 13.72 19.30
N LYS A 2 -30.55 15.02 19.03
CA LYS A 2 -30.14 15.49 17.70
C LYS A 2 -28.66 15.17 17.49
N LEU A 3 -28.29 14.65 16.32
CA LEU A 3 -26.89 14.44 15.96
C LEU A 3 -26.37 15.67 15.21
N PHE A 4 -25.15 16.12 15.51
CA PHE A 4 -24.50 17.17 14.73
C PHE A 4 -24.27 16.69 13.29
N LYS A 5 -24.72 17.47 12.32
CA LYS A 5 -24.69 17.12 10.89
C LYS A 5 -23.36 17.51 10.24
N PHE A 6 -22.32 16.70 10.48
CA PHE A 6 -21.00 16.87 9.84
C PHE A 6 -21.05 16.84 8.31
N ASP A 7 -21.90 15.99 7.76
CA ASP A 7 -22.11 15.75 6.32
C ASP A 7 -22.50 17.02 5.54
N SER A 8 -23.25 17.94 6.15
CA SER A 8 -23.63 19.21 5.54
C SER A 8 -22.43 20.11 5.21
N TYR A 9 -21.45 20.16 6.12
CA TYR A 9 -20.20 20.91 5.92
C TYR A 9 -19.26 20.21 4.95
N ASP A 10 -19.19 18.89 5.00
CA ASP A 10 -18.44 18.09 4.02
C ASP A 10 -18.97 18.30 2.60
N LEU A 11 -20.29 18.32 2.42
CA LEU A 11 -20.92 18.63 1.14
C LEU A 11 -20.63 20.06 0.67
N ARG A 12 -20.65 21.04 1.58
CA ARG A 12 -20.28 22.43 1.28
C ARG A 12 -18.82 22.53 0.81
N ALA A 13 -17.90 21.93 1.55
CA ALA A 13 -16.48 21.91 1.20
C ALA A 13 -16.25 21.21 -0.14
N PHE A 14 -16.96 20.11 -0.40
CA PHE A 14 -16.91 19.42 -1.70
C PHE A 14 -17.39 20.32 -2.85
N LYS A 15 -18.54 20.98 -2.71
CA LYS A 15 -19.06 21.91 -3.74
C LYS A 15 -18.08 23.04 -4.03
N GLN A 16 -17.46 23.62 -2.99
CA GLN A 16 -16.46 24.66 -3.15
C GLN A 16 -15.19 24.12 -3.84
N ASN A 17 -14.75 22.92 -3.50
CA ASN A 17 -13.61 22.28 -4.16
C ASN A 17 -13.86 22.10 -5.67
N GLU A 18 -15.08 21.74 -6.08
CA GLU A 18 -15.45 21.67 -7.50
C GLU A 18 -15.42 23.04 -8.19
N GLN A 19 -15.80 24.13 -7.51
CA GLN A 19 -15.68 25.48 -8.05
C GLN A 19 -14.20 25.84 -8.34
N TYR A 20 -13.28 25.46 -7.46
CA TYR A 20 -11.84 25.63 -7.69
C TYR A 20 -11.33 24.78 -8.87
N ALA A 21 -11.85 23.56 -9.04
CA ALA A 21 -11.54 22.74 -10.22
C ALA A 21 -12.06 23.37 -11.53
N VAL A 22 -13.24 24.02 -11.50
CA VAL A 22 -13.77 24.80 -12.63
C VAL A 22 -12.89 26.03 -12.90
N ARG A 23 -12.44 26.74 -11.86
CA ARG A 23 -11.52 27.88 -12.02
C ARG A 23 -10.21 27.48 -12.71
N ILE A 24 -9.67 26.32 -12.37
CA ILE A 24 -8.49 25.78 -13.07
C ILE A 24 -8.79 25.50 -14.54
N GLN A 25 -9.96 24.94 -14.86
CA GLN A 25 -10.34 24.78 -16.26
C GLN A 25 -10.39 26.12 -17.01
N GLN A 26 -10.93 27.17 -16.39
CA GLN A 26 -10.96 28.51 -16.98
C GLN A 26 -9.55 29.04 -17.26
N ILE A 27 -8.61 28.88 -16.32
CA ILE A 27 -7.21 29.26 -16.52
C ILE A 27 -6.62 28.56 -17.75
N TYR A 28 -6.87 27.25 -17.92
CA TYR A 28 -6.46 26.51 -19.12
C TYR A 28 -7.12 27.10 -20.38
N ASP A 29 -8.43 27.32 -20.35
CA ASP A 29 -9.20 27.79 -21.49
C ASP A 29 -8.78 29.20 -21.94
N ASP A 30 -8.41 30.07 -21.01
CA ASP A 30 -7.94 31.44 -21.25
C ASP A 30 -6.55 31.44 -21.89
N VAL A 31 -5.63 30.64 -21.35
CA VAL A 31 -4.26 30.50 -21.90
C VAL A 31 -4.30 29.91 -23.29
N VAL A 32 -5.11 28.87 -23.51
CA VAL A 32 -5.31 28.26 -24.84
C VAL A 32 -5.86 29.26 -25.84
N ALA A 33 -6.82 30.09 -25.44
CA ALA A 33 -7.38 31.11 -26.32
C ALA A 33 -6.35 32.18 -26.71
N GLN A 34 -5.46 32.55 -25.78
CA GLN A 34 -4.38 33.51 -26.05
C GLN A 34 -3.31 32.90 -26.97
N ILE A 35 -2.83 31.69 -26.66
CA ILE A 35 -1.85 30.99 -27.51
C ILE A 35 -2.41 30.75 -28.90
N SER A 36 -3.68 30.37 -29.03
CA SER A 36 -4.31 30.14 -30.35
C SER A 36 -4.36 31.42 -31.19
N ARG A 37 -4.56 32.59 -30.57
CA ARG A 37 -4.48 33.90 -31.25
C ARG A 37 -3.05 34.20 -31.72
N ILE A 38 -2.06 34.01 -30.85
CA ILE A 38 -0.64 34.23 -31.18
C ILE A 38 -0.23 33.29 -32.32
N ALA A 39 -0.61 32.01 -32.24
CA ALA A 39 -0.29 31.02 -33.27
C ALA A 39 -0.95 31.36 -34.62
N ALA A 40 -2.22 31.76 -34.63
CA ALA A 40 -2.91 32.18 -35.85
C ALA A 40 -2.28 33.42 -36.52
N ALA A 41 -1.76 34.36 -35.71
CA ALA A 41 -1.09 35.56 -36.23
C ALA A 41 0.34 35.29 -36.72
N GLY A 42 0.96 34.18 -36.32
CA GLY A 42 2.39 33.90 -36.51
C GLY A 42 2.83 33.38 -37.88
N ASN A 43 1.97 33.40 -38.90
CA ASN A 43 2.24 32.84 -40.24
C ASN A 43 2.93 31.45 -40.19
N ILE A 44 2.31 30.52 -39.47
CA ILE A 44 2.86 29.17 -39.26
C ILE A 44 2.89 28.39 -40.57
N ASN A 45 4.04 27.78 -40.87
CA ASN A 45 4.20 26.91 -42.04
C ASN A 45 3.36 25.61 -41.89
N PRO A 46 2.36 25.37 -42.74
CA PRO A 46 1.49 24.19 -42.66
C PRO A 46 2.16 22.88 -43.11
N ALA A 47 3.35 22.96 -43.73
CA ALA A 47 4.05 21.79 -44.27
C ALA A 47 4.94 21.06 -43.23
N ALA A 48 5.10 21.61 -42.02
CA ALA A 48 5.98 21.07 -40.99
C ALA A 48 5.28 20.96 -39.63
N ALA A 49 5.68 19.97 -38.82
CA ALA A 49 5.22 19.87 -37.43
C ALA A 49 5.56 21.16 -36.66
N PHE A 50 4.57 21.73 -36.01
CA PHE A 50 4.67 22.96 -35.23
C PHE A 50 5.33 22.68 -33.88
N THR A 51 6.32 23.49 -33.55
CA THR A 51 6.86 23.60 -32.19
C THR A 51 7.16 25.07 -31.94
N PHE A 52 6.90 25.54 -30.72
CA PHE A 52 7.15 26.94 -30.36
C PHE A 52 8.62 27.31 -30.57
N ARG A 53 9.54 26.33 -30.38
CA ARG A 53 10.99 26.51 -30.56
C ARG A 53 11.38 26.99 -31.97
N LYS A 54 10.60 26.66 -32.99
CA LYS A 54 10.85 27.09 -34.38
C LYS A 54 10.48 28.57 -34.63
N TYR A 55 9.75 29.18 -33.70
CA TYR A 55 9.25 30.56 -33.80
C TYR A 55 9.65 31.34 -32.54
N PRO A 56 10.90 31.83 -32.43
CA PRO A 56 11.43 32.44 -31.19
C PRO A 56 10.59 33.60 -30.63
N HIS A 57 10.00 34.41 -31.52
CA HIS A 57 9.12 35.52 -31.13
C HIS A 57 7.81 35.04 -30.48
N ILE A 58 7.24 33.92 -30.95
CA ILE A 58 6.08 33.25 -30.36
C ILE A 58 6.49 32.54 -29.06
N GLN A 59 7.65 31.87 -29.06
CA GLN A 59 8.17 31.10 -27.92
C GLN A 59 8.20 31.94 -26.64
N LYS A 60 8.74 33.16 -26.71
CA LYS A 60 8.84 34.06 -25.55
C LYS A 60 7.47 34.41 -24.98
N GLN A 61 6.53 34.83 -25.82
CA GLN A 61 5.17 35.19 -25.39
C GLN A 61 4.45 33.99 -24.76
N VAL A 62 4.62 32.81 -25.36
CA VAL A 62 3.99 31.57 -24.88
C VAL A 62 4.60 31.09 -23.56
N ASP A 63 5.91 31.21 -23.37
CA ASP A 63 6.55 30.86 -22.09
C ASP A 63 6.11 31.79 -20.95
N GLU A 64 5.90 33.08 -21.24
CA GLU A 64 5.32 34.04 -20.29
C GLU A 64 3.87 33.64 -19.91
N LEU A 65 3.06 33.22 -20.88
CA LEU A 65 1.70 32.71 -20.63
C LEU A 65 1.71 31.44 -19.77
N PHE A 66 2.61 30.49 -20.03
CA PHE A 66 2.72 29.27 -19.20
C PHE A 66 3.26 29.56 -17.79
N ALA A 67 4.16 30.54 -17.63
CA ALA A 67 4.62 30.97 -16.31
C ALA A 67 3.48 31.64 -15.52
N GLY A 68 2.67 32.48 -16.17
CA GLY A 68 1.46 33.06 -15.57
C GLY A 68 0.45 31.99 -15.18
N MET A 69 0.19 31.05 -16.09
CA MET A 69 -0.67 29.89 -15.85
C MET A 69 -0.26 29.08 -14.61
N ALA A 70 1.04 28.80 -14.46
CA ALA A 70 1.56 28.07 -13.30
C ALA A 70 1.30 28.83 -12.00
N LYS A 71 1.55 30.15 -11.98
CA LYS A 71 1.27 31.01 -10.82
C LYS A 71 -0.22 31.06 -10.48
N ASP A 72 -1.09 31.19 -11.48
CA ASP A 72 -2.54 31.27 -11.28
C ASP A 72 -3.12 29.96 -10.74
N ILE A 73 -2.65 28.81 -11.25
CA ILE A 73 -3.05 27.49 -10.73
C ILE A 73 -2.55 27.32 -9.29
N GLU A 74 -1.28 27.64 -9.01
CA GLU A 74 -0.72 27.55 -7.67
C GLU A 74 -1.49 28.44 -6.68
N PHE A 75 -1.75 29.70 -7.04
CA PHE A 75 -2.55 30.62 -6.25
C PHE A 75 -3.97 30.12 -6.02
N THR A 76 -4.62 29.59 -7.06
CA THR A 76 -5.97 29.03 -6.99
C THR A 76 -6.04 27.85 -6.00
N ILE A 77 -5.04 26.96 -6.03
CA ILE A 77 -4.95 25.84 -5.08
C ILE A 77 -4.69 26.35 -3.66
N LYS A 78 -3.75 27.28 -3.47
CA LYS A 78 -3.47 27.89 -2.15
C LYS A 78 -4.71 28.55 -1.56
N LYS A 79 -5.43 29.35 -2.35
CA LYS A 79 -6.69 29.97 -1.95
C LYS A 79 -7.74 28.91 -1.58
N GLY A 80 -7.91 27.89 -2.41
CA GLY A 80 -8.84 26.80 -2.13
C GLY A 80 -8.50 26.04 -0.85
N THR A 81 -7.23 25.78 -0.58
CA THR A 81 -6.81 25.14 0.68
C THR A 81 -7.10 26.03 1.89
N ALA A 82 -6.91 27.34 1.80
CA ALA A 82 -7.20 28.28 2.88
C ALA A 82 -8.71 28.38 3.16
N ASP A 83 -9.54 28.46 2.12
CA ASP A 83 -10.99 28.48 2.24
C ASP A 83 -11.53 27.18 2.85
N ALA A 84 -11.04 26.03 2.36
CA ALA A 84 -11.45 24.74 2.90
C ALA A 84 -11.04 24.58 4.37
N TRP A 85 -9.85 25.05 4.73
CA TRP A 85 -9.40 25.12 6.12
C TRP A 85 -10.31 26.01 6.98
N ALA A 86 -10.76 27.15 6.46
CA ALA A 86 -11.71 28.02 7.14
C ALA A 86 -13.08 27.35 7.34
N ILE A 87 -13.59 26.60 6.34
CA ILE A 87 -14.83 25.82 6.49
C ILE A 87 -14.65 24.73 7.56
N ALA A 88 -13.53 24.03 7.59
CA ALA A 88 -13.25 23.01 8.61
C ALA A 88 -13.19 23.64 10.02
N ASN A 89 -12.52 24.78 10.19
CA ASN A 89 -12.52 25.52 11.45
C ASN A 89 -13.95 25.92 11.87
N ALA A 90 -14.71 26.55 10.98
CA ALA A 90 -16.09 26.96 11.26
C ALA A 90 -16.99 25.76 11.61
N LYS A 91 -16.82 24.62 10.94
CA LYS A 91 -17.53 23.37 11.27
C LYS A 91 -17.22 22.94 12.70
N ASN A 92 -15.95 22.93 13.07
CA ASN A 92 -15.54 22.50 14.40
C ASN A 92 -15.95 23.48 15.48
N ASP A 93 -15.93 24.79 15.21
CA ASP A 93 -16.49 25.80 16.11
C ASP A 93 -17.97 25.51 16.38
N LYS A 94 -18.75 25.25 15.31
CA LYS A 94 -20.17 24.89 15.42
C LYS A 94 -20.43 23.55 16.11
N PHE A 95 -19.52 22.59 15.95
CA PHE A 95 -19.58 21.33 16.67
C PHE A 95 -19.38 21.53 18.18
N LEU A 96 -18.40 22.36 18.58
CA LEU A 96 -18.18 22.70 19.98
C LEU A 96 -19.33 23.50 20.59
N GLU A 97 -19.88 24.48 19.85
CA GLU A 97 -21.09 25.21 20.25
C GLU A 97 -22.28 24.26 20.46
N PHE A 98 -22.45 23.29 19.55
CA PHE A 98 -23.49 22.27 19.65
C PHE A 98 -23.32 21.42 20.91
N LEU A 99 -22.10 20.93 21.19
CA LEU A 99 -21.82 20.18 22.40
C LEU A 99 -22.08 21.03 23.66
N ALA A 100 -21.62 22.28 23.70
CA ALA A 100 -21.84 23.18 24.83
C ALA A 100 -23.33 23.42 25.13
N LYS A 101 -24.15 23.50 24.08
CA LYS A 101 -25.61 23.64 24.20
C LYS A 101 -26.27 22.38 24.73
N GLU A 102 -25.93 21.21 24.19
CA GLU A 102 -26.52 19.93 24.61
C GLU A 102 -26.11 19.54 26.04
N THR A 103 -24.93 19.99 26.52
CA THR A 103 -24.48 19.71 27.88
C THR A 103 -24.90 20.76 28.91
N GLY A 104 -25.46 21.90 28.48
CA GLY A 104 -25.83 23.02 29.35
C GLY A 104 -24.64 23.72 30.01
N LYS A 105 -23.40 23.53 29.50
CA LYS A 105 -22.15 23.99 30.14
C LYS A 105 -21.24 24.76 29.20
N SER A 106 -21.66 25.97 28.82
CA SER A 106 -20.91 26.86 27.93
C SER A 106 -19.58 27.34 28.50
N LYS A 107 -19.49 27.58 29.82
CA LYS A 107 -18.39 28.32 30.43
C LYS A 107 -17.02 27.61 30.32
N ARG A 108 -16.95 26.30 30.58
CA ARG A 108 -15.69 25.54 30.55
C ARG A 108 -15.19 25.16 29.14
N LEU A 109 -16.11 24.98 28.18
CA LEU A 109 -15.79 24.71 26.78
C LEU A 109 -15.31 25.97 26.03
N LEU A 110 -15.71 27.16 26.51
CA LEU A 110 -15.48 28.44 25.82
C LEU A 110 -14.46 29.36 26.54
N GLU A 111 -14.28 29.24 27.85
CA GLU A 111 -13.37 30.10 28.64
C GLU A 111 -12.05 29.39 29.00
N GLY A 112 -11.09 29.42 28.08
CA GLY A 112 -9.67 29.61 28.40
C GLY A 112 -8.80 28.41 28.84
N LYS A 113 -9.31 27.34 29.47
CA LYS A 113 -8.44 26.21 29.91
C LYS A 113 -7.94 25.34 28.75
N PHE A 114 -8.67 25.32 27.65
CA PHE A 114 -8.30 24.58 26.46
C PHE A 114 -8.42 25.51 25.26
N ASN A 115 -7.31 25.80 24.56
CA ASN A 115 -7.33 26.62 23.35
C ASN A 115 -7.92 25.83 22.16
N TYR A 116 -9.14 25.32 22.34
CA TYR A 116 -10.01 24.81 21.30
C TYR A 116 -10.55 25.96 20.44
N GLY A 117 -9.84 27.09 20.29
CA GLY A 117 -10.12 28.18 19.34
C GLY A 117 -9.01 28.36 18.31
N ALA A 118 -7.88 27.67 18.50
CA ALA A 118 -6.74 27.74 17.59
C ALA A 118 -7.13 27.30 16.16
N ARG A 119 -7.10 28.26 15.24
CA ARG A 119 -7.38 28.05 13.81
C ARG A 119 -6.22 27.41 13.05
N ASN A 120 -5.10 27.16 13.74
CA ASN A 120 -3.89 26.51 13.25
C ASN A 120 -3.37 27.12 11.94
N GLN A 121 -3.26 28.45 11.89
CA GLN A 121 -2.83 29.17 10.68
C GLN A 121 -1.38 28.86 10.30
N GLU A 122 -0.51 28.64 11.28
CA GLU A 122 0.86 28.16 11.09
C GLU A 122 0.87 26.78 10.43
N ALA A 123 -0.06 25.89 10.82
CA ALA A 123 -0.19 24.57 10.24
C ALA A 123 -0.74 24.62 8.80
N LEU A 124 -1.61 25.59 8.46
CA LEU A 124 -2.01 25.84 7.07
C LEU A 124 -0.80 26.28 6.23
N LYS A 125 0.02 27.21 6.74
CA LYS A 125 1.26 27.62 6.05
C LYS A 125 2.20 26.44 5.85
N ALA A 126 2.44 25.64 6.90
CA ALA A 126 3.26 24.44 6.82
C ALA A 126 2.70 23.43 5.81
N PHE A 127 1.37 23.24 5.77
CA PHE A 127 0.70 22.39 4.79
C PHE A 127 0.92 22.88 3.35
N GLN A 128 0.83 24.18 3.09
CA GLN A 128 1.03 24.76 1.75
C GLN A 128 2.50 24.75 1.30
N LEU A 129 3.45 24.77 2.24
CA LEU A 129 4.89 24.75 1.97
C LEU A 129 5.49 23.33 1.91
N ARG A 130 4.71 22.30 2.26
CA ARG A 130 5.20 20.91 2.31
C ARG A 130 5.66 20.40 0.93
N LYS A 131 6.62 19.48 0.96
CA LYS A 131 7.03 18.71 -0.23
C LYS A 131 6.31 17.36 -0.23
N GLU A 132 5.86 16.94 -1.40
CA GLU A 132 5.27 15.63 -1.65
C GLU A 132 6.11 14.92 -2.71
N ALA A 133 6.66 13.75 -2.37
CA ALA A 133 7.65 13.05 -3.20
C ALA A 133 8.84 13.97 -3.61
N GLY A 134 9.30 14.82 -2.69
CA GLY A 134 10.41 15.76 -2.91
C GLY A 134 10.04 17.05 -3.65
N LEU A 135 8.80 17.18 -4.15
CA LEU A 135 8.35 18.35 -4.93
C LEU A 135 7.38 19.23 -4.13
N ASN A 136 7.58 20.54 -4.17
CA ASN A 136 6.60 21.49 -3.64
C ASN A 136 5.42 21.69 -4.60
N LEU A 137 4.38 22.43 -4.16
CA LEU A 137 3.19 22.68 -4.97
C LEU A 137 3.52 23.33 -6.33
N SER A 138 4.39 24.35 -6.34
CA SER A 138 4.78 25.06 -7.55
C SER A 138 5.41 24.12 -8.58
N GLN A 139 6.36 23.28 -8.15
CA GLN A 139 7.00 22.27 -9.01
C GLN A 139 6.02 21.24 -9.55
N ARG A 140 5.04 20.81 -8.74
CA ARG A 140 3.98 19.88 -9.18
C ARG A 140 3.05 20.53 -10.21
N VAL A 141 2.74 21.82 -10.07
CA VAL A 141 1.96 22.58 -11.05
C VAL A 141 2.74 22.77 -12.34
N TRP A 142 4.04 23.13 -12.25
CA TRP A 142 4.93 23.31 -13.40
C TRP A 142 5.07 22.06 -14.28
N LYS A 143 5.00 20.88 -13.69
CA LYS A 143 4.95 19.62 -14.44
C LYS A 143 3.76 19.56 -15.38
N TYR A 144 2.59 20.04 -14.95
CA TYR A 144 1.37 20.00 -15.76
C TYR A 144 1.33 21.12 -16.79
N THR A 145 1.88 22.31 -16.51
CA THR A 145 2.00 23.36 -17.53
C THR A 145 2.97 22.96 -18.64
N SER A 146 4.07 22.26 -18.30
CA SER A 146 4.98 21.68 -19.29
C SER A 146 4.27 20.65 -20.17
N GLN A 147 3.47 19.77 -19.56
CA GLN A 147 2.62 18.82 -20.30
C GLN A 147 1.60 19.55 -21.20
N ALA A 148 1.00 20.64 -20.74
CA ALA A 148 0.05 21.43 -21.51
C ALA A 148 0.70 22.06 -22.75
N LYS A 149 1.95 22.51 -22.65
CA LYS A 149 2.74 23.02 -23.78
C LYS A 149 2.86 21.97 -24.88
N ASP A 150 3.28 20.75 -24.53
CA ASP A 150 3.40 19.65 -25.48
C ASP A 150 2.06 19.29 -26.14
N GLU A 151 0.98 19.25 -25.33
CA GLU A 151 -0.38 18.98 -25.81
C GLU A 151 -0.87 20.06 -26.78
N ILE A 152 -0.55 21.33 -26.52
CA ILE A 152 -0.91 22.47 -27.36
C ILE A 152 -0.09 22.47 -28.66
N GLU A 153 1.23 22.23 -28.62
CA GLU A 153 2.06 22.12 -29.83
C GLU A 153 1.56 21.01 -30.77
N LEU A 154 1.18 19.87 -30.20
CA LEU A 154 0.61 18.76 -30.95
C LEU A 154 -0.76 19.13 -31.54
N SER A 155 -1.60 19.82 -30.76
CA SER A 155 -2.92 20.26 -31.20
C SER A 155 -2.85 21.30 -32.32
N ILE A 156 -1.90 22.24 -32.25
CA ILE A 156 -1.64 23.23 -33.30
C ILE A 156 -1.12 22.53 -34.57
N SER A 157 -0.18 21.59 -34.41
CA SER A 157 0.32 20.78 -35.53
C SER A 157 -0.78 20.00 -36.25
N ALA A 158 -1.80 19.54 -35.53
CA ALA A 158 -2.94 18.82 -36.10
C ALA A 158 -4.06 19.76 -36.64
N GLY A 159 -4.14 20.99 -36.12
CA GLY A 159 -5.17 21.97 -36.47
C GLY A 159 -4.84 22.86 -37.68
N PHE A 160 -3.56 23.03 -38.02
CA PHE A 160 -3.11 23.83 -39.17
C PHE A 160 -3.26 23.10 -40.52
N GLU A 161 -4.49 22.77 -40.91
CA GLU A 161 -4.86 22.58 -42.32
C GLU A 161 -5.38 23.92 -42.88
N GLN A 162 -5.11 24.21 -44.16
CA GLN A 162 -5.19 25.55 -44.78
C GLN A 162 -6.38 26.43 -44.31
N GLY A 163 -6.12 27.41 -43.43
CA GLY A 163 -7.01 28.55 -43.19
C GLY A 163 -7.84 28.59 -41.89
N ASP A 164 -7.61 27.69 -40.93
CA ASP A 164 -8.33 27.73 -39.64
C ASP A 164 -8.16 29.07 -38.89
N SER A 165 -9.28 29.68 -38.49
CA SER A 165 -9.25 30.91 -37.68
C SER A 165 -8.81 30.63 -36.22
N ALA A 166 -8.32 31.66 -35.52
CA ALA A 166 -7.93 31.56 -34.10
C ALA A 166 -9.05 30.98 -33.21
N ALA A 167 -10.32 31.26 -33.53
CA ALA A 167 -11.47 30.74 -32.80
C ALA A 167 -11.66 29.23 -33.01
N VAL A 168 -11.50 28.75 -34.25
CA VAL A 168 -11.58 27.31 -34.58
C VAL A 168 -10.43 26.55 -33.93
N LEU A 169 -9.22 27.10 -34.01
CA LEU A 169 -8.03 26.52 -33.38
C LEU A 169 -8.20 26.42 -31.85
N SER A 170 -8.64 27.50 -31.20
CA SER A 170 -8.91 27.53 -29.76
C SER A 170 -9.91 26.45 -29.34
N ARG A 171 -11.01 26.29 -30.08
CA ARG A 171 -12.01 25.25 -29.82
C ARG A 171 -11.42 23.84 -29.92
N LYS A 172 -10.63 23.57 -30.98
CA LYS A 172 -9.97 22.27 -31.20
C LYS A 172 -8.98 21.95 -30.08
N VAL A 173 -8.12 22.91 -29.71
CA VAL A 173 -7.14 22.73 -28.63
C VAL A 173 -7.83 22.49 -27.28
N LYS A 174 -8.89 23.23 -26.95
CA LYS A 174 -9.69 22.99 -25.72
C LYS A 174 -10.30 21.60 -25.69
N GLU A 175 -10.86 21.15 -26.81
CA GLU A 175 -11.43 19.80 -26.94
C GLU A 175 -10.35 18.74 -26.68
N TYR A 176 -9.15 18.90 -27.23
CA TYR A 176 -8.05 17.96 -27.06
C TYR A 176 -7.43 17.96 -25.67
N LEU A 177 -7.34 19.12 -25.01
CA LEU A 177 -6.90 19.18 -23.61
C LEU A 177 -7.91 18.52 -22.67
N ASN A 178 -9.20 18.50 -23.00
CA ASN A 178 -10.23 17.85 -22.19
C ASN A 178 -10.40 16.36 -22.55
N GLU A 179 -10.30 16.02 -23.82
CA GLU A 179 -10.45 14.68 -24.38
C GLU A 179 -9.25 14.33 -25.27
N PRO A 180 -8.09 14.03 -24.65
CA PRO A 180 -6.85 13.84 -25.40
C PRO A 180 -6.93 12.64 -26.35
N ASP A 181 -7.78 11.65 -26.06
CA ASP A 181 -8.05 10.51 -26.96
C ASP A 181 -8.65 10.91 -28.31
N ARG A 182 -9.36 12.06 -28.42
CA ARG A 182 -9.87 12.57 -29.70
C ARG A 182 -8.75 13.08 -30.61
N LEU A 183 -7.76 13.75 -30.04
CA LEU A 183 -6.54 14.16 -30.75
C LEU A 183 -5.84 12.92 -31.32
N PHE A 184 -5.74 11.86 -30.52
CA PHE A 184 -5.03 10.63 -30.89
C PHE A 184 -5.78 9.74 -31.90
N ARG A 185 -7.10 9.89 -32.07
CA ARG A 185 -7.91 9.16 -33.07
C ARG A 185 -7.97 9.84 -34.44
N ARG A 186 -7.68 11.14 -34.54
CA ARG A 186 -7.91 11.95 -35.76
C ARG A 186 -6.68 12.32 -36.58
N ILE A 187 -5.45 12.01 -36.14
CA ILE A 187 -4.24 12.39 -36.90
C ILE A 187 -4.18 11.57 -38.22
N ARG A 188 -4.70 12.15 -39.30
CA ARG A 188 -4.55 11.67 -40.68
C ARG A 188 -3.46 12.49 -41.36
N SER A 189 -2.62 11.85 -42.17
CA SER A 189 -1.68 12.56 -43.03
C SER A 189 -2.39 13.16 -44.26
N ARG A 190 -1.74 14.11 -44.92
CA ARG A 190 -2.14 14.75 -46.21
C ARG A 190 -2.45 13.74 -47.35
N ARG A 191 -2.20 12.43 -47.17
CA ARG A 191 -2.48 11.35 -48.12
C ARG A 191 -3.42 10.25 -47.57
N GLY A 192 -4.22 10.54 -46.54
CA GLY A 192 -5.27 9.63 -46.07
C GLY A 192 -4.82 8.48 -45.15
N ASN A 193 -3.51 8.25 -44.99
CA ASN A 193 -2.99 7.24 -44.06
C ASN A 193 -2.83 7.81 -42.64
N LEU A 194 -3.20 7.01 -41.63
CA LEU A 194 -2.99 7.26 -40.20
C LEU A 194 -1.48 7.22 -39.91
N ILE A 195 -0.88 8.34 -39.51
CA ILE A 195 0.52 8.37 -39.04
C ILE A 195 0.51 8.77 -37.57
N PRO A 196 0.75 7.83 -36.64
CA PRO A 196 1.09 8.17 -35.27
C PRO A 196 2.29 9.12 -35.26
N SER A 197 2.13 10.34 -34.74
CA SER A 197 3.29 11.23 -34.59
C SER A 197 4.34 10.55 -33.69
N LYS A 198 5.65 10.83 -33.89
CA LYS A 198 6.70 10.29 -33.00
C LYS A 198 6.41 10.58 -31.51
N ALA A 199 5.78 11.73 -31.23
CA ALA A 199 5.28 12.10 -29.91
C ALA A 199 4.16 11.15 -29.41
N MET A 200 3.22 10.74 -30.28
CA MET A 200 2.16 9.78 -29.96
C MET A 200 2.70 8.41 -29.51
N LYS A 201 3.75 7.89 -30.15
CA LYS A 201 4.37 6.61 -29.74
C LYS A 201 5.11 6.71 -28.41
N ALA A 202 5.65 7.88 -28.09
CA ALA A 202 6.37 8.15 -26.84
C ALA A 202 5.43 8.48 -25.66
N TYR A 203 4.20 8.94 -25.93
CA TYR A 203 3.29 9.42 -24.89
C TYR A 203 2.56 8.28 -24.16
N LYS A 204 3.21 7.77 -23.11
CA LYS A 204 2.68 6.77 -22.18
C LYS A 204 2.62 7.34 -20.76
N PRO A 205 1.60 8.17 -20.43
CA PRO A 205 1.38 8.56 -19.05
C PRO A 205 1.08 7.27 -18.28
N GLY A 206 1.97 6.89 -17.37
CA GLY A 206 1.89 5.61 -16.66
C GLY A 206 0.57 5.42 -15.91
N GLN A 207 0.42 4.26 -15.28
CA GLN A 207 -0.78 3.92 -14.51
C GLN A 207 -1.12 5.02 -13.49
N GLY A 208 -2.37 5.52 -13.52
CA GLY A 208 -2.87 6.54 -12.58
C GLY A 208 -2.58 8.01 -12.93
N VAL A 209 -2.03 8.30 -14.11
CA VAL A 209 -1.81 9.66 -14.64
C VAL A 209 -2.71 9.88 -15.86
N TYR A 210 -3.45 11.00 -15.89
CA TYR A 210 -4.26 11.31 -17.07
C TYR A 210 -3.38 11.75 -18.24
N ARG A 211 -3.81 11.41 -19.46
CA ARG A 211 -3.28 11.96 -20.72
C ARG A 211 -3.49 13.46 -20.89
N SER A 212 -4.31 14.09 -20.05
CA SER A 212 -4.68 15.50 -20.13
C SER A 212 -4.04 16.24 -18.97
N SER A 213 -3.25 17.26 -19.30
CA SER A 213 -2.65 18.20 -18.34
C SER A 213 -3.72 18.87 -17.47
N SER A 214 -4.82 19.32 -18.08
CA SER A 214 -5.97 19.91 -17.39
C SER A 214 -6.61 18.94 -16.37
N LYS A 215 -6.85 17.68 -16.75
CA LYS A 215 -7.41 16.67 -15.83
C LYS A 215 -6.45 16.39 -14.66
N ASN A 216 -5.14 16.35 -14.92
CA ASN A 216 -4.13 16.20 -13.87
C ASN A 216 -4.09 17.41 -12.93
N ALA A 217 -4.15 18.64 -13.45
CA ALA A 217 -4.18 19.86 -12.64
C ALA A 217 -5.44 19.95 -11.76
N LYS A 218 -6.62 19.63 -12.33
CA LYS A 218 -7.88 19.54 -11.56
C LYS A 218 -7.83 18.44 -10.51
N ARG A 219 -7.21 17.29 -10.81
CA ARG A 219 -6.98 16.20 -9.84
C ARG A 219 -6.08 16.66 -8.69
N LEU A 220 -4.99 17.36 -9.00
CA LEU A 220 -4.09 17.92 -8.00
C LEU A 220 -4.87 18.87 -7.08
N ALA A 221 -5.58 19.84 -7.65
CA ALA A 221 -6.35 20.80 -6.87
C ALA A 221 -7.39 20.16 -5.97
N ARG A 222 -8.20 19.25 -6.51
CA ARG A 222 -9.20 18.51 -5.71
C ARG A 222 -8.56 17.78 -4.53
N THR A 223 -7.40 17.17 -4.77
CA THR A 223 -6.68 16.40 -3.75
C THR A 223 -6.10 17.33 -2.70
N GLU A 224 -5.36 18.37 -3.09
CA GLU A 224 -4.74 19.33 -2.17
C GLU A 224 -5.76 20.05 -1.30
N ILE A 225 -6.83 20.57 -1.89
CA ILE A 225 -7.88 21.31 -1.18
C ILE A 225 -8.59 20.39 -0.17
N ASN A 226 -8.91 19.16 -0.57
CA ASN A 226 -9.52 18.17 0.33
C ASN A 226 -8.55 17.78 1.46
N MET A 227 -7.27 17.54 1.16
CA MET A 227 -6.26 17.22 2.19
C MET A 227 -6.09 18.37 3.19
N GLY A 228 -6.20 19.63 2.75
CA GLY A 228 -6.18 20.81 3.61
C GLY A 228 -7.36 20.80 4.60
N TYR A 229 -8.58 20.58 4.10
CA TYR A 229 -9.78 20.43 4.92
C TYR A 229 -9.62 19.32 5.98
N ARG A 230 -9.17 18.13 5.56
CA ARG A 230 -9.01 16.98 6.45
C ARG A 230 -7.88 17.16 7.46
N THR A 231 -6.83 17.88 7.09
CA THR A 231 -5.73 18.23 8.00
C THR A 231 -6.21 19.18 9.09
N ALA A 232 -7.01 20.18 8.74
CA ALA A 232 -7.60 21.10 9.71
C ALA A 232 -8.48 20.36 10.74
N ASP A 233 -9.35 19.47 10.26
CA ASP A 233 -10.15 18.57 11.10
C ASP A 233 -9.30 17.72 12.03
N TYR A 234 -8.29 17.03 11.49
CA TYR A 234 -7.37 16.20 12.28
C TYR A 234 -6.73 17.00 13.41
N LEU A 235 -6.10 18.13 13.11
CA LEU A 235 -5.43 18.96 14.12
C LEU A 235 -6.40 19.43 15.20
N ARG A 236 -7.63 19.75 14.80
CA ARG A 236 -8.69 20.19 15.69
C ARG A 236 -9.15 19.08 16.61
N TRP A 237 -9.38 17.88 16.09
CA TRP A 237 -9.81 16.74 16.90
C TRP A 237 -8.67 16.19 17.75
N SER A 238 -7.43 16.25 17.27
CA SER A 238 -6.24 15.81 18.01
C SER A 238 -6.09 16.53 19.36
N SER A 239 -6.46 17.81 19.44
CA SER A 239 -6.37 18.57 20.70
C SER A 239 -7.54 18.34 21.67
N LEU A 240 -8.66 17.74 21.23
CA LEU A 240 -9.86 17.52 22.05
C LEU A 240 -9.76 16.22 22.85
N ASP A 241 -9.59 16.29 24.17
CA ASP A 241 -9.45 15.14 25.08
C ASP A 241 -10.62 14.14 25.02
N PHE A 242 -11.85 14.64 24.84
CA PHE A 242 -13.06 13.81 24.73
C PHE A 242 -13.24 13.08 23.38
N VAL A 243 -12.33 13.26 22.43
CA VAL A 243 -12.29 12.47 21.19
C VAL A 243 -11.46 11.21 21.43
N ARG A 244 -12.09 10.04 21.34
CA ARG A 244 -11.45 8.71 21.53
C ARG A 244 -10.69 8.23 20.29
N GLY A 245 -11.17 8.63 19.12
CA GLY A 245 -10.69 8.15 17.82
C GLY A 245 -11.34 8.92 16.68
N ILE A 246 -11.18 8.42 15.46
CA ILE A 246 -11.89 8.95 14.29
C ILE A 246 -12.67 7.84 13.59
N GLN A 247 -13.89 8.13 13.15
CA GLN A 247 -14.65 7.22 12.30
C GLN A 247 -14.55 7.68 10.85
N VAL A 248 -13.91 6.88 10.00
CA VAL A 248 -13.84 7.12 8.57
C VAL A 248 -15.09 6.57 7.91
N LYS A 249 -15.85 7.46 7.24
CA LYS A 249 -17.10 7.17 6.55
C LYS A 249 -16.98 7.34 5.05
N LEU A 250 -17.79 6.56 4.34
CA LEU A 250 -17.98 6.70 2.90
C LEU A 250 -18.78 7.96 2.59
N SER A 251 -18.48 8.62 1.46
CA SER A 251 -19.29 9.74 0.97
C SER A 251 -20.70 9.32 0.57
N ASN A 252 -21.62 10.23 0.26
CA ASN A 252 -22.93 9.88 -0.31
C ASN A 252 -22.88 9.53 -1.82
N ASN A 253 -21.78 8.96 -2.31
CA ASN A 253 -21.61 8.58 -3.71
C ASN A 253 -22.03 7.12 -3.91
N PRO A 254 -23.03 6.79 -4.74
CA PRO A 254 -23.46 5.39 -4.92
C PRO A 254 -22.34 4.47 -5.43
N ASN A 255 -21.35 5.02 -6.14
CA ASN A 255 -20.26 4.25 -6.74
C ASN A 255 -18.97 4.39 -5.92
N HIS A 256 -18.88 3.69 -4.79
CA HIS A 256 -17.66 3.64 -3.99
C HIS A 256 -16.61 2.73 -4.60
N CYS A 257 -15.34 3.14 -4.52
CA CYS A 257 -14.26 2.25 -4.91
C CYS A 257 -14.08 1.13 -3.85
N PRO A 258 -13.64 -0.07 -4.25
CA PRO A 258 -13.49 -1.21 -3.32
C PRO A 258 -12.58 -0.91 -2.13
N THR A 259 -11.52 -0.14 -2.33
CA THR A 259 -10.59 0.25 -1.27
C THR A 259 -11.28 1.08 -0.20
N CYS A 260 -12.07 2.10 -0.57
CA CYS A 260 -12.79 2.92 0.40
C CYS A 260 -13.79 2.08 1.20
N GLN A 261 -14.54 1.19 0.53
CA GLN A 261 -15.51 0.31 1.19
C GLN A 261 -14.83 -0.60 2.21
N LYS A 262 -13.73 -1.26 1.81
CA LYS A 262 -13.01 -2.19 2.68
C LYS A 262 -12.29 -1.48 3.84
N LEU A 263 -11.89 -0.23 3.69
CA LEU A 263 -11.12 0.51 4.72
C LEU A 263 -11.95 1.44 5.61
N ALA A 264 -13.25 1.64 5.34
CA ALA A 264 -14.10 2.40 6.25
C ALA A 264 -14.15 1.75 7.65
N GLY A 265 -14.12 2.53 8.72
CA GLY A 265 -14.00 1.99 10.08
C GLY A 265 -13.62 3.03 11.14
N ILE A 266 -13.41 2.57 12.37
CA ILE A 266 -13.03 3.40 13.51
C ILE A 266 -11.53 3.25 13.75
N TYR A 267 -10.78 4.33 13.57
CA TYR A 267 -9.33 4.34 13.69
C TYR A 267 -8.87 5.10 14.94
N PRO A 268 -7.62 4.85 15.39
CA PRO A 268 -7.01 5.65 16.44
C PRO A 268 -7.00 7.14 16.10
N LYS A 269 -7.11 7.98 17.13
CA LYS A 269 -7.09 9.45 17.01
C LYS A 269 -5.80 9.97 16.38
N THR A 270 -4.70 9.23 16.53
CA THR A 270 -3.39 9.54 15.95
C THR A 270 -3.37 9.41 14.43
N PHE A 271 -4.32 8.69 13.83
CA PHE A 271 -4.39 8.53 12.37
C PHE A 271 -4.81 9.83 11.68
N LYS A 272 -3.86 10.47 11.00
CA LYS A 272 -4.13 11.63 10.13
C LYS A 272 -4.78 11.21 8.81
N PHE A 273 -6.09 10.99 8.84
CA PHE A 273 -6.84 10.66 7.63
C PHE A 273 -6.97 11.87 6.70
N VAL A 274 -6.33 11.81 5.53
CA VAL A 274 -6.45 12.83 4.47
C VAL A 274 -7.12 12.29 3.19
N GLY A 275 -7.66 11.07 3.26
CA GLY A 275 -8.30 10.31 2.18
C GLY A 275 -7.75 8.87 2.07
N TRP A 276 -8.21 8.10 1.08
CA TRP A 276 -7.62 6.79 0.72
C TRP A 276 -6.82 6.83 -0.59
N HIS A 277 -7.23 7.69 -1.51
CA HIS A 277 -6.61 7.87 -2.82
C HIS A 277 -6.79 9.33 -3.31
N PRO A 278 -6.15 9.75 -4.40
CA PRO A 278 -6.40 11.06 -4.99
C PRO A 278 -7.87 11.23 -5.39
N GLN A 279 -8.42 12.44 -5.26
CA GLN A 279 -9.86 12.74 -5.40
C GLN A 279 -10.79 11.91 -4.48
N CYS A 280 -10.29 11.41 -3.34
CA CYS A 280 -11.14 10.72 -2.38
C CYS A 280 -12.18 11.68 -1.79
N ARG A 281 -13.43 11.22 -1.74
CA ARG A 281 -14.57 11.97 -1.16
C ARG A 281 -14.97 11.46 0.22
N CYS A 282 -14.35 10.38 0.70
CA CYS A 282 -14.57 9.88 2.05
C CYS A 282 -14.18 10.95 3.08
N TYR A 283 -14.85 10.89 4.22
CA TYR A 283 -14.71 11.86 5.28
C TYR A 283 -14.52 11.16 6.62
N ALA A 284 -14.00 11.89 7.59
CA ALA A 284 -13.90 11.41 8.97
C ALA A 284 -14.82 12.25 9.86
N ILE A 285 -15.29 11.65 10.94
CA ILE A 285 -15.97 12.34 12.04
C ILE A 285 -15.28 11.97 13.35
N PRO A 286 -15.30 12.83 14.38
CA PRO A 286 -14.73 12.49 15.67
C PRO A 286 -15.55 11.35 16.31
N TYR A 287 -14.86 10.34 16.83
CA TYR A 287 -15.46 9.27 17.62
C TYR A 287 -15.35 9.64 19.10
N LEU A 288 -16.49 9.96 19.72
CA LEU A 288 -16.54 10.60 21.03
C LEU A 288 -16.62 9.56 22.16
N VAL A 289 -16.28 9.97 23.37
CA VAL A 289 -16.69 9.27 24.61
C VAL A 289 -18.20 9.18 24.74
N ASP A 290 -18.67 8.25 25.58
CA ASP A 290 -20.08 8.21 25.96
C ASP A 290 -20.52 9.56 26.53
N GLN A 291 -21.72 10.00 26.17
CA GLN A 291 -22.20 11.34 26.51
C GLN A 291 -22.29 11.58 28.02
N LYS A 292 -22.63 10.56 28.82
CA LYS A 292 -22.67 10.72 30.28
C LYS A 292 -21.27 10.90 30.86
N ALA A 293 -20.30 10.14 30.36
CA ALA A 293 -18.88 10.28 30.73
C ALA A 293 -18.32 11.66 30.30
N PHE A 294 -18.68 12.14 29.11
CA PHE A 294 -18.32 13.49 28.64
C PHE A 294 -18.89 14.60 29.53
N VAL A 295 -20.17 14.50 29.90
CA VAL A 295 -20.83 15.49 30.77
C VAL A 295 -20.22 15.47 32.18
N ALA A 296 -19.84 14.29 32.67
CA ALA A 296 -19.16 14.12 33.95
C ALA A 296 -17.76 14.75 33.94
N SER A 297 -16.98 14.58 32.87
CA SER A 297 -15.63 15.16 32.77
C SER A 297 -15.63 16.67 32.60
N LEU A 298 -16.72 17.25 32.09
CA LEU A 298 -16.91 18.71 32.08
C LEU A 298 -17.17 19.27 33.49
N LEU A 299 -17.53 18.43 34.47
CA LEU A 299 -17.78 18.80 35.87
C LEU A 299 -16.57 18.63 36.79
N SER A 300 -15.66 17.69 36.53
CA SER A 300 -14.46 17.41 37.36
C SER A 300 -13.29 18.29 36.95
N GLU A 301 -12.44 18.78 37.85
CA GLU A 301 -11.20 19.49 37.43
C GLU A 301 -10.23 18.58 36.65
N ASP A 302 -10.36 17.27 36.84
CA ASP A 302 -9.58 16.23 36.17
C ASP A 302 -10.07 15.95 34.74
N PRO A 303 -9.16 15.62 33.80
CA PRO A 303 -9.52 15.18 32.46
C PRO A 303 -10.35 13.89 32.51
N PRO A 304 -11.22 13.62 31.50
CA PRO A 304 -11.97 12.36 31.45
C PRO A 304 -11.02 11.16 31.45
N GLU A 305 -11.39 10.10 32.15
CA GLU A 305 -10.81 8.77 31.90
C GLU A 305 -11.37 8.28 30.56
N VAL A 306 -10.54 8.37 29.52
CA VAL A 306 -10.93 8.07 28.14
C VAL A 306 -10.29 6.77 27.69
N ASP A 307 -11.12 5.78 27.38
CA ASP A 307 -10.69 4.56 26.69
C ASP A 307 -10.40 4.87 25.21
N TYR A 308 -9.19 5.33 24.89
CA TYR A 308 -8.83 5.71 23.51
C TYR A 308 -8.83 4.50 22.57
N ILE A 309 -9.26 4.73 21.32
CA ILE A 309 -9.07 3.72 20.28
C ILE A 309 -7.58 3.68 19.95
N THR A 310 -6.93 2.57 20.26
CA THR A 310 -5.50 2.34 20.01
C THR A 310 -5.26 1.37 18.87
N ASP A 311 -6.13 0.38 18.68
CA ASP A 311 -6.00 -0.65 17.66
C ASP A 311 -6.45 -0.21 16.25
N LEU A 312 -5.74 -0.71 15.24
CA LEU A 312 -6.18 -0.66 13.85
C LEU A 312 -7.39 -1.59 13.63
N PRO A 313 -8.39 -1.17 12.83
CA PRO A 313 -9.52 -2.01 12.47
C PRO A 313 -9.13 -3.36 11.84
N ALA A 314 -9.89 -4.41 12.13
CA ALA A 314 -9.64 -5.75 11.59
C ALA A 314 -9.65 -5.78 10.05
N ASN A 315 -10.56 -5.03 9.43
CA ASN A 315 -10.64 -4.87 7.98
C ASN A 315 -9.41 -4.17 7.39
N PHE A 316 -8.83 -3.20 8.09
CA PHE A 316 -7.55 -2.59 7.71
C PHE A 316 -6.40 -3.61 7.84
N LYS A 317 -6.30 -4.29 8.99
CA LYS A 317 -5.25 -5.30 9.23
C LYS A 317 -5.28 -6.40 8.15
N GLY A 318 -6.47 -6.91 7.80
CA GLY A 318 -6.65 -7.87 6.70
C GLY A 318 -6.29 -7.28 5.34
N TRP A 319 -6.75 -6.07 5.01
CA TRP A 319 -6.40 -5.41 3.75
C TRP A 319 -4.88 -5.20 3.61
N TYR A 320 -4.18 -4.83 4.69
CA TYR A 320 -2.74 -4.63 4.68
C TYR A 320 -2.01 -5.95 4.38
N LYS A 321 -2.37 -7.03 5.06
CA LYS A 321 -1.81 -8.38 4.81
C LYS A 321 -2.02 -8.81 3.35
N ASP A 322 -3.23 -8.63 2.80
CA ASP A 322 -3.55 -8.97 1.40
C ASP A 322 -2.74 -8.16 0.36
N ASN A 323 -2.18 -7.01 0.75
CA ASN A 323 -1.50 -6.07 -0.14
C ASN A 323 -0.03 -5.82 0.24
N ALA A 324 0.52 -6.53 1.23
CA ALA A 324 1.88 -6.31 1.74
C ALA A 324 2.93 -6.37 0.62
N ASP A 325 2.88 -7.38 -0.24
CA ASP A 325 3.78 -7.53 -1.40
C ASP A 325 3.67 -6.42 -2.44
N LYS A 326 2.49 -5.80 -2.57
CA LYS A 326 2.28 -4.68 -3.49
C LYS A 326 2.83 -3.39 -2.87
N ILE A 327 2.65 -3.22 -1.57
CA ILE A 327 3.12 -2.07 -0.81
C ILE A 327 4.66 -2.06 -0.77
N SER A 328 5.30 -3.20 -0.49
CA SER A 328 6.76 -3.31 -0.42
C SER A 328 7.46 -3.00 -1.74
N ARG A 329 6.81 -3.29 -2.88
CA ARG A 329 7.32 -3.02 -4.23
C ARG A 329 6.83 -1.68 -4.81
N ALA A 330 5.99 -0.94 -4.10
CA ALA A 330 5.41 0.29 -4.62
C ALA A 330 6.45 1.40 -4.68
N LYS A 331 6.70 1.94 -5.88
CA LYS A 331 7.53 3.15 -6.05
C LYS A 331 6.94 4.37 -5.33
N ASN A 332 5.63 4.43 -5.20
CA ASN A 332 4.91 5.49 -4.48
C ASN A 332 3.96 4.83 -3.47
N ILE A 333 4.29 4.95 -2.18
CA ILE A 333 3.48 4.38 -1.10
C ILE A 333 2.23 5.27 -0.91
N PRO A 334 1.03 4.67 -0.78
CA PRO A 334 -0.18 5.43 -0.48
C PRO A 334 -0.05 6.22 0.84
N TYR A 335 -0.53 7.46 0.85
CA TYR A 335 -0.35 8.36 1.98
C TYR A 335 -0.97 7.86 3.30
N PHE A 336 -2.03 7.05 3.25
CA PHE A 336 -2.63 6.47 4.46
C PHE A 336 -1.77 5.36 5.08
N ILE A 337 -0.92 4.69 4.29
CA ILE A 337 0.06 3.72 4.79
C ILE A 337 1.16 4.46 5.53
N LEU A 338 1.67 5.56 4.94
CA LEU A 338 2.65 6.43 5.60
C LEU A 338 2.10 7.00 6.91
N ALA A 339 0.84 7.44 6.91
CA ALA A 339 0.18 7.98 8.10
C ALA A 339 -0.11 6.93 9.20
N LEU A 340 -0.02 5.64 8.88
CA LEU A 340 -0.23 4.53 9.81
C LEU A 340 1.06 3.73 10.05
N ALA A 341 2.21 4.18 9.57
CA ALA A 341 3.45 3.39 9.56
C ALA A 341 3.81 2.85 10.95
N ASP A 342 3.75 3.68 12.00
CA ASP A 342 4.08 3.26 13.36
C ASP A 342 3.07 2.26 13.95
N LEU A 343 1.79 2.42 13.62
CA LEU A 343 0.73 1.50 14.05
C LEU A 343 0.78 0.19 13.28
N ILE A 344 1.09 0.23 11.98
CA ILE A 344 1.34 -0.94 11.15
C ILE A 344 2.53 -1.71 11.72
N LYS A 345 3.65 -1.01 11.97
CA LYS A 345 4.83 -1.60 12.56
C LYS A 345 4.48 -2.25 13.88
N SER A 346 4.00 -1.49 14.87
CA SER A 346 3.72 -2.00 16.22
C SER A 346 2.66 -3.10 16.29
N GLN A 347 1.57 -3.00 15.52
CA GLN A 347 0.39 -3.87 15.68
C GLN A 347 0.24 -4.96 14.62
N ILE A 348 0.97 -4.87 13.52
CA ILE A 348 0.91 -5.86 12.43
C ILE A 348 2.28 -6.52 12.28
N GLU A 349 3.36 -5.74 12.18
CA GLU A 349 4.71 -6.28 11.91
C GLU A 349 5.46 -6.72 13.17
N THR A 350 5.21 -6.07 14.32
CA THR A 350 5.83 -6.45 15.62
C THR A 350 4.97 -7.42 16.42
N LYS A 351 3.63 -7.40 16.26
CA LYS A 351 2.77 -8.50 16.76
C LYS A 351 2.98 -9.80 15.98
N SER A 352 3.65 -9.76 14.84
CA SER A 352 4.21 -10.95 14.18
C SER A 352 5.66 -11.23 14.60
N GLN A 353 6.18 -10.69 15.69
CA GLN A 353 7.50 -11.03 16.20
C GLN A 353 7.37 -11.58 17.61
N ILE A 354 7.87 -12.78 17.84
CA ILE A 354 7.80 -13.48 19.12
C ILE A 354 9.01 -13.06 19.94
N ASN A 355 8.77 -12.55 21.14
CA ASN A 355 9.83 -12.32 22.12
C ASN A 355 10.28 -13.66 22.70
N ILE A 356 11.32 -14.25 22.11
CA ILE A 356 11.81 -15.59 22.46
C ILE A 356 12.21 -15.72 23.94
N SER A 357 12.61 -14.63 24.58
CA SER A 357 13.00 -14.58 26.00
C SER A 357 11.83 -14.84 26.96
N ASP A 358 10.58 -14.66 26.51
CA ASP A 358 9.40 -14.99 27.32
C ASP A 358 9.23 -16.51 27.48
N PHE A 359 9.78 -17.30 26.54
CA PHE A 359 9.63 -18.75 26.46
C PHE A 359 10.90 -19.51 26.84
N ILE A 360 12.07 -18.96 26.55
CA ILE A 360 13.37 -19.64 26.73
C ILE A 360 14.12 -19.03 27.91
N LYS A 361 13.94 -19.62 29.10
CA LYS A 361 14.49 -19.09 30.37
C LYS A 361 15.70 -19.86 30.87
N SER A 362 15.82 -21.13 30.48
CA SER A 362 16.88 -22.02 30.93
C SER A 362 18.19 -21.78 30.16
N GLU A 363 19.33 -21.92 30.84
CA GLU A 363 20.65 -21.82 30.21
C GLU A 363 20.90 -22.93 29.19
N GLU A 364 20.43 -24.15 29.51
CA GLU A 364 20.25 -25.24 28.55
C GLU A 364 18.78 -25.34 28.16
N VAL A 365 18.49 -25.09 26.89
CA VAL A 365 17.11 -25.04 26.37
C VAL A 365 16.41 -26.40 26.49
N LYS A 366 15.30 -26.43 27.23
CA LYS A 366 14.53 -27.66 27.50
C LYS A 366 13.52 -27.96 26.41
N ASN A 367 13.19 -29.23 26.22
CA ASN A 367 12.15 -29.66 25.25
C ASN A 367 10.80 -28.98 25.50
N SER A 368 10.43 -28.75 26.77
CA SER A 368 9.19 -28.09 27.15
C SER A 368 9.15 -26.62 26.78
N GLU A 369 10.29 -25.91 26.88
CA GLU A 369 10.42 -24.51 26.47
C GLU A 369 10.30 -24.37 24.96
N VAL A 370 10.98 -25.26 24.22
CA VAL A 370 10.84 -25.34 22.76
C VAL A 370 9.38 -25.60 22.38
N LYS A 371 8.72 -26.56 23.01
CA LYS A 371 7.30 -26.85 22.77
C LYS A 371 6.42 -25.62 23.03
N ALA A 372 6.62 -24.91 24.15
CA ALA A 372 5.86 -23.71 24.47
C ALA A 372 6.06 -22.59 23.42
N LEU A 373 7.31 -22.37 23.01
CA LEU A 373 7.64 -21.41 21.94
C LEU A 373 6.92 -21.75 20.64
N PHE A 374 6.91 -23.02 20.23
CA PHE A 374 6.26 -23.43 18.98
C PHE A 374 4.73 -23.41 19.05
N MET A 375 4.15 -23.63 20.22
CA MET A 375 2.71 -23.38 20.42
C MET A 375 2.39 -21.90 20.22
N GLU A 376 3.25 -20.98 20.69
CA GLU A 376 3.07 -19.54 20.43
C GLU A 376 3.30 -19.19 18.95
N VAL A 377 4.27 -19.81 18.28
CA VAL A 377 4.43 -19.67 16.82
C VAL A 377 3.13 -20.03 16.10
N ALA A 378 2.46 -21.10 16.50
CA ALA A 378 1.18 -21.50 15.93
C ALA A 378 0.03 -20.53 16.25
N ASN A 379 0.05 -19.90 17.43
CA ASN A 379 -0.91 -18.89 17.84
C ASN A 379 -0.75 -17.58 17.04
N VAL A 380 0.50 -17.11 16.88
CA VAL A 380 0.83 -15.87 16.14
C VAL A 380 0.68 -16.04 14.63
N MET A 381 1.01 -17.23 14.11
CA MET A 381 0.98 -17.56 12.68
C MET A 381 0.03 -18.73 12.38
N PRO A 382 -1.29 -18.59 12.60
CA PRO A 382 -2.24 -19.68 12.40
C PRO A 382 -2.30 -20.17 10.94
N ASP A 383 -2.03 -19.29 9.96
CA ASP A 383 -1.99 -19.63 8.54
C ASP A 383 -0.83 -20.57 8.16
N TRP A 384 0.15 -20.78 9.05
CA TRP A 384 1.22 -21.77 8.84
C TRP A 384 0.79 -23.18 9.23
N PHE A 385 -0.31 -23.32 9.97
CA PHE A 385 -0.76 -24.59 10.54
C PHE A 385 -2.26 -24.76 10.29
N ARG A 386 -2.64 -25.54 9.26
CA ARG A 386 -4.04 -25.62 8.77
C ARG A 386 -5.13 -25.82 9.84
N ASN A 387 -4.82 -26.56 10.90
CA ASN A 387 -5.68 -26.77 12.07
C ASN A 387 -4.90 -26.56 13.39
N GLY A 388 -3.90 -25.69 13.40
CA GLY A 388 -3.01 -25.50 14.55
C GLY A 388 -2.04 -26.67 14.77
N VAL A 389 -1.50 -26.74 15.99
CA VAL A 389 -0.47 -27.69 16.43
C VAL A 389 -0.96 -28.42 17.68
N ASP A 390 -0.89 -29.75 17.66
CA ASP A 390 -1.25 -30.58 18.81
C ASP A 390 -0.02 -30.93 19.65
N ASP A 391 1.09 -31.28 18.98
CA ASP A 391 2.25 -31.81 19.70
C ASP A 391 3.58 -31.56 18.99
N PHE A 392 4.63 -31.52 19.81
CA PHE A 392 6.01 -31.30 19.42
C PHE A 392 6.89 -32.27 20.22
N LYS A 393 7.37 -33.32 19.55
CA LYS A 393 8.00 -34.50 20.18
C LYS A 393 9.50 -34.53 19.88
N PHE A 394 10.28 -34.97 20.85
CA PHE A 394 11.71 -35.23 20.72
C PHE A 394 11.95 -36.72 20.90
N LEU A 395 12.26 -37.42 19.82
CA LEU A 395 12.32 -38.89 19.78
C LEU A 395 13.67 -39.35 19.22
N LYS A 396 14.21 -40.46 19.74
CA LYS A 396 15.43 -41.04 19.18
C LYS A 396 15.09 -41.78 17.88
N SER A 397 15.48 -41.24 16.72
CA SER A 397 15.20 -41.83 15.41
C SER A 397 16.41 -41.74 14.47
N LYS A 398 16.72 -42.84 13.78
CA LYS A 398 17.72 -42.83 12.69
C LYS A 398 17.09 -42.65 11.31
N SER A 399 15.75 -42.67 11.22
CA SER A 399 15.02 -42.73 9.95
C SER A 399 14.66 -41.36 9.38
N TYR A 400 14.67 -40.31 10.20
CA TYR A 400 14.33 -38.95 9.80
C TYR A 400 15.09 -37.92 10.64
N LEU A 401 15.29 -36.72 10.10
CA LEU A 401 15.82 -35.58 10.85
C LEU A 401 14.71 -34.92 11.67
N MET A 402 13.65 -34.52 10.97
CA MET A 402 12.39 -34.02 11.51
C MET A 402 11.25 -34.62 10.68
N GLN A 403 10.03 -34.60 11.23
CA GLN A 403 8.86 -35.17 10.57
C GLN A 403 7.58 -34.46 11.00
N HIS A 404 6.74 -34.13 10.03
CA HIS A 404 5.34 -33.73 10.20
C HIS A 404 4.39 -34.93 10.07
N SER A 405 3.34 -34.93 10.89
CA SER A 405 2.22 -35.87 10.78
C SER A 405 0.92 -35.20 11.21
N MET A 406 -0.20 -35.74 10.73
CA MET A 406 -1.54 -35.25 11.07
C MET A 406 -2.57 -36.36 10.86
N SER A 407 -3.59 -36.38 11.72
CA SER A 407 -4.69 -37.34 11.62
C SER A 407 -5.69 -36.91 10.54
N TYR A 408 -6.37 -37.89 9.94
CA TYR A 408 -7.46 -37.61 8.99
C TYR A 408 -8.55 -38.67 9.09
N LYS A 409 -9.77 -38.30 8.70
CA LYS A 409 -10.91 -39.20 8.60
C LYS A 409 -10.83 -40.01 7.31
N LEU A 410 -10.86 -41.34 7.41
CA LEU A 410 -10.77 -42.25 6.26
C LEU A 410 -11.97 -42.15 5.30
N ASN A 411 -13.15 -41.80 5.80
CA ASN A 411 -14.38 -41.74 5.00
C ASN A 411 -14.54 -40.43 4.23
N THR A 412 -14.16 -39.29 4.82
CA THR A 412 -14.28 -37.97 4.17
C THR A 412 -12.99 -37.47 3.55
N MET A 413 -11.85 -38.11 3.88
CA MET A 413 -10.51 -37.64 3.51
C MET A 413 -10.29 -36.18 3.92
N GLU A 414 -10.69 -35.86 5.14
CA GLU A 414 -10.52 -34.55 5.76
C GLU A 414 -9.54 -34.66 6.93
N TRP A 415 -8.64 -33.69 7.03
CA TRP A 415 -7.73 -33.55 8.15
C TRP A 415 -8.50 -33.30 9.45
N VAL A 416 -8.08 -33.95 10.53
CA VAL A 416 -8.63 -33.77 11.88
C VAL A 416 -7.51 -33.54 12.88
N ASN A 417 -7.83 -32.78 13.92
CA ASN A 417 -6.89 -32.30 14.93
C ASN A 417 -5.76 -31.43 14.33
N GLY A 418 -4.80 -31.03 15.17
CA GLY A 418 -3.64 -30.22 14.80
C GLY A 418 -2.46 -31.04 14.29
N SER A 419 -1.40 -30.33 13.86
CA SER A 419 -0.16 -30.96 13.38
C SER A 419 0.66 -31.53 14.54
N SER A 420 1.32 -32.67 14.32
CA SER A 420 2.32 -33.22 15.24
C SER A 420 3.69 -33.25 14.58
N PHE A 421 4.67 -32.64 15.22
CA PHE A 421 6.06 -32.59 14.78
C PHE A 421 6.91 -33.52 15.62
N SER A 422 7.82 -34.27 14.98
CA SER A 422 8.79 -35.13 15.66
C SER A 422 10.20 -34.76 15.24
N ILE A 423 11.06 -34.44 16.20
CA ILE A 423 12.47 -34.09 15.98
C ILE A 423 13.35 -35.21 16.49
N SER A 424 14.30 -35.63 15.67
CA SER A 424 15.25 -36.66 16.06
C SER A 424 16.26 -36.16 17.08
N THR A 425 16.46 -36.94 18.15
CA THR A 425 17.55 -36.74 19.13
C THR A 425 18.82 -37.53 18.77
N ASN A 426 18.84 -38.22 17.63
CA ASN A 426 20.00 -38.97 17.16
C ASN A 426 21.06 -38.05 16.53
N THR A 427 22.34 -38.31 16.81
CA THR A 427 23.46 -37.70 16.07
C THR A 427 23.74 -38.51 14.81
N PHE A 428 23.72 -37.85 13.65
CA PHE A 428 23.95 -38.46 12.35
C PHE A 428 25.44 -38.48 11.99
N ALA A 429 25.82 -39.24 10.95
CA ALA A 429 27.22 -39.49 10.59
C ALA A 429 28.03 -38.20 10.26
N ASN A 430 27.34 -37.14 9.84
CA ASN A 430 27.90 -35.82 9.59
C ASN A 430 28.01 -34.93 10.85
N GLY A 431 27.75 -35.49 12.04
CA GLY A 431 27.77 -34.77 13.32
C GLY A 431 26.51 -33.95 13.61
N PHE A 432 25.54 -33.89 12.69
CA PHE A 432 24.30 -33.15 12.88
C PHE A 432 23.38 -33.86 13.88
N ASN A 433 22.84 -33.13 14.85
CA ASN A 433 21.83 -33.62 15.79
C ASN A 433 20.62 -32.66 15.77
N PRO A 434 19.51 -33.02 15.10
CA PRO A 434 18.39 -32.10 14.86
C PRO A 434 17.84 -31.45 16.13
N ALA A 435 17.70 -32.21 17.22
CA ALA A 435 17.21 -31.68 18.49
C ALA A 435 18.19 -30.72 19.15
N ASN A 436 19.47 -31.08 19.22
CA ASN A 436 20.49 -30.25 19.88
C ASN A 436 20.80 -29.00 19.08
N ASP A 437 20.91 -29.12 17.75
CA ASP A 437 21.16 -27.99 16.86
C ASP A 437 19.96 -27.02 16.81
N LEU A 438 18.72 -27.52 16.86
CA LEU A 438 17.54 -26.65 16.97
C LEU A 438 17.53 -25.87 18.29
N LYS A 439 17.82 -26.54 19.41
CA LYS A 439 17.94 -25.88 20.72
C LYS A 439 19.06 -24.85 20.75
N GLY A 440 20.21 -25.18 20.15
CA GLY A 440 21.33 -24.27 20.00
C GLY A 440 20.97 -23.04 19.16
N ALA A 441 20.20 -23.22 18.08
CA ALA A 441 19.70 -22.11 17.26
C ALA A 441 18.79 -21.18 18.07
N ILE A 442 17.82 -21.76 18.79
CA ILE A 442 16.90 -21.02 19.67
C ILE A 442 17.66 -20.24 20.74
N LYS A 443 18.67 -20.86 21.37
CA LYS A 443 19.56 -20.19 22.33
C LYS A 443 20.32 -19.03 21.70
N ALA A 444 20.96 -19.26 20.55
CA ALA A 444 21.72 -18.22 19.85
C ALA A 444 20.84 -17.02 19.48
N ILE A 445 19.59 -17.26 19.05
CA ILE A 445 18.62 -16.19 18.76
C ILE A 445 18.29 -15.39 20.03
N ARG A 446 18.00 -16.07 21.16
CA ARG A 446 17.72 -15.42 22.45
C ARG A 446 18.89 -14.55 22.90
N ASP A 447 20.11 -15.07 22.78
CA ASP A 447 21.33 -14.42 23.29
C ASP A 447 21.90 -13.38 22.31
N GLY A 448 21.33 -13.25 21.11
CA GLY A 448 21.84 -12.36 20.06
C GLY A 448 23.15 -12.84 19.44
N GLU A 449 23.47 -14.12 19.57
CA GLU A 449 24.67 -14.76 19.06
C GLU A 449 24.52 -15.21 17.60
N LYS A 450 25.65 -15.47 16.95
CA LYS A 450 25.66 -16.03 15.59
C LYS A 450 25.38 -17.52 15.65
N MET A 451 24.37 -17.96 14.91
CA MET A 451 24.12 -19.39 14.70
C MET A 451 25.28 -20.03 13.93
N THR A 452 25.54 -21.31 14.21
CA THR A 452 26.38 -22.16 13.37
C THR A 452 25.60 -22.63 12.14
N PHE A 453 26.30 -23.19 11.14
CA PHE A 453 25.66 -23.81 9.98
C PHE A 453 24.63 -24.89 10.38
N ASN A 454 24.97 -25.78 11.32
CA ASN A 454 24.06 -26.85 11.75
C ASN A 454 22.83 -26.29 12.48
N GLN A 455 23.01 -25.27 13.33
CA GLN A 455 21.91 -24.60 14.01
C GLN A 455 20.94 -23.95 13.03
N GLU A 456 21.46 -23.20 12.06
CA GLU A 456 20.62 -22.56 11.05
C GLU A 456 19.96 -23.59 10.11
N TYR A 457 20.67 -24.68 9.77
CA TYR A 457 20.11 -25.79 9.00
C TYR A 457 19.01 -26.55 9.76
N ALA A 458 19.08 -26.62 11.10
CA ALA A 458 18.00 -27.18 11.91
C ALA A 458 16.72 -26.32 11.84
N MET A 459 16.86 -24.99 11.79
CA MET A 459 15.73 -24.07 11.58
C MET A 459 15.10 -24.27 10.20
N GLU A 460 15.91 -24.45 9.15
CA GLU A 460 15.42 -24.76 7.79
C GLU A 460 14.73 -26.13 7.72
N SER A 461 15.31 -27.14 8.37
CA SER A 461 14.73 -28.50 8.42
C SER A 461 13.37 -28.49 9.11
N LEU A 462 13.20 -27.70 10.17
CA LEU A 462 11.89 -27.55 10.80
C LEU A 462 10.93 -26.76 9.92
N TRP A 463 11.42 -25.71 9.26
CA TRP A 463 10.61 -24.91 8.34
C TRP A 463 10.05 -25.75 7.20
N HIS A 464 10.82 -26.70 6.66
CA HIS A 464 10.34 -27.70 5.70
C HIS A 464 9.07 -28.43 6.20
N GLU A 465 9.10 -28.91 7.44
CA GLU A 465 7.95 -29.59 8.06
C GLU A 465 6.77 -28.64 8.29
N ILE A 466 7.03 -27.37 8.62
CA ILE A 466 5.99 -26.34 8.77
C ILE A 466 5.31 -26.06 7.41
N LEU A 467 6.07 -26.05 6.31
CA LEU A 467 5.49 -25.94 4.97
C LEU A 467 4.60 -27.13 4.62
N HIS A 468 4.92 -28.33 5.11
CA HIS A 468 3.99 -29.45 5.08
C HIS A 468 2.73 -29.13 5.86
N ALA A 469 2.80 -28.67 7.10
CA ALA A 469 1.63 -28.31 7.90
C ALA A 469 0.71 -27.25 7.25
N ARG A 470 1.28 -26.37 6.41
CA ARG A 470 0.57 -25.30 5.70
C ARG A 470 -0.27 -25.75 4.51
N THR A 471 0.02 -26.89 3.88
CA THR A 471 -0.70 -27.27 2.64
C THR A 471 -2.21 -27.49 2.86
N LYS A 472 -3.03 -27.19 1.87
CA LYS A 472 -4.47 -27.51 1.86
C LYS A 472 -4.76 -28.83 1.14
N SER A 473 -3.72 -29.53 0.68
CA SER A 473 -3.86 -30.82 0.00
C SER A 473 -4.63 -31.77 0.89
N LYS A 474 -5.69 -32.39 0.36
CA LYS A 474 -6.37 -33.48 1.05
C LYS A 474 -5.39 -34.63 1.31
N PRO A 475 -5.59 -35.43 2.38
CA PRO A 475 -4.87 -36.68 2.56
C PRO A 475 -5.05 -37.53 1.30
N GLN A 476 -3.94 -37.95 0.70
CA GLN A 476 -3.96 -38.80 -0.49
C GLN A 476 -2.65 -39.55 -0.60
N LYS A 477 -2.70 -40.76 -1.19
CA LYS A 477 -1.49 -41.53 -1.47
C LYS A 477 -0.87 -41.02 -2.77
N LEU A 478 0.28 -40.36 -2.66
CA LEU A 478 1.04 -39.90 -3.82
C LEU A 478 1.81 -41.07 -4.46
N THR A 479 1.90 -41.04 -5.79
CA THR A 479 2.87 -41.88 -6.51
C THR A 479 4.30 -41.48 -6.16
N ASN A 480 5.28 -42.36 -6.43
CA ASN A 480 6.70 -42.04 -6.18
C ASN A 480 7.14 -40.74 -6.86
N LEU A 481 6.73 -40.53 -8.12
CA LEU A 481 7.04 -39.32 -8.88
C LEU A 481 6.34 -38.07 -8.30
N GLN A 482 5.08 -38.19 -7.86
CA GLN A 482 4.39 -37.06 -7.23
C GLN A 482 5.04 -36.68 -5.90
N ARG A 483 5.42 -37.67 -5.09
CA ARG A 483 6.15 -37.45 -3.85
C ARG A 483 7.49 -36.77 -4.12
N GLU A 484 8.30 -37.29 -5.04
CA GLU A 484 9.60 -36.68 -5.40
C GLU A 484 9.45 -35.23 -5.86
N ASN A 485 8.49 -34.95 -6.74
CA ASN A 485 8.21 -33.58 -7.21
C ASN A 485 7.79 -32.66 -6.06
N MET A 486 6.91 -33.13 -5.19
CA MET A 486 6.40 -32.36 -4.05
C MET A 486 7.51 -32.07 -3.05
N GLU A 487 8.28 -33.07 -2.63
CA GLU A 487 9.40 -32.92 -1.69
C GLU A 487 10.49 -32.00 -2.25
N THR A 488 10.80 -32.11 -3.55
CA THR A 488 11.78 -31.23 -4.22
C THR A 488 11.31 -29.78 -4.17
N VAL A 489 10.03 -29.51 -4.46
CA VAL A 489 9.49 -28.15 -4.40
C VAL A 489 9.37 -27.66 -2.95
N ASN A 490 8.96 -28.52 -2.01
CA ASN A 490 8.86 -28.17 -0.59
C ASN A 490 10.23 -27.76 -0.04
N GLN A 491 11.27 -28.56 -0.26
CA GLN A 491 12.63 -28.24 0.13
C GLN A 491 13.17 -26.99 -0.58
N PHE A 492 12.87 -26.82 -1.88
CA PHE A 492 13.30 -25.63 -2.62
C PHE A 492 12.70 -24.36 -2.00
N VAL A 493 11.39 -24.37 -1.72
CA VAL A 493 10.71 -23.26 -1.05
C VAL A 493 11.26 -23.06 0.36
N ALA A 494 11.51 -24.13 1.12
CA ALA A 494 12.05 -24.08 2.48
C ALA A 494 13.38 -23.33 2.53
N ARG A 495 14.37 -23.77 1.74
CA ARG A 495 15.71 -23.15 1.66
C ARG A 495 15.69 -21.69 1.22
N HIS A 496 14.64 -21.26 0.52
CA HIS A 496 14.47 -19.86 0.08
C HIS A 496 13.72 -18.97 1.07
N THR A 497 12.99 -19.53 2.03
CA THR A 497 12.02 -18.77 2.85
C THR A 497 12.13 -18.98 4.36
N TYR A 498 13.00 -19.89 4.82
CA TYR A 498 13.14 -20.16 6.26
C TYR A 498 13.68 -18.96 7.07
N ASP A 499 14.28 -17.97 6.40
CA ASP A 499 14.69 -16.71 7.01
C ASP A 499 13.50 -15.98 7.63
N GLN A 500 12.31 -16.07 7.06
CA GLN A 500 11.08 -15.49 7.63
C GLN A 500 10.73 -16.13 8.98
N PHE A 501 11.02 -17.42 9.15
CA PHE A 501 10.80 -18.12 10.40
C PHE A 501 11.84 -17.73 11.45
N ILE A 502 13.10 -17.52 11.05
CA ILE A 502 14.14 -17.00 11.95
C ILE A 502 13.83 -15.56 12.37
N GLU A 503 13.39 -14.71 11.45
CA GLU A 503 13.01 -13.31 11.70
C GLU A 503 11.81 -13.22 12.65
N LEU A 504 10.83 -14.12 12.52
CA LEU A 504 9.69 -14.23 13.45
C LEU A 504 10.15 -14.36 14.91
N LEU A 505 11.24 -15.10 15.14
CA LEU A 505 11.80 -15.33 16.47
C LEU A 505 12.79 -14.25 16.92
N GLY A 506 13.00 -13.21 16.09
CA GLY A 506 13.98 -12.14 16.35
C GLY A 506 15.42 -12.47 15.96
N GLY A 507 15.64 -13.57 15.24
CA GLY A 507 16.96 -13.97 14.75
C GLY A 507 17.34 -13.36 13.41
N LYS A 508 18.56 -13.66 12.96
CA LYS A 508 19.05 -13.32 11.61
C LYS A 508 19.66 -14.55 10.94
N SER A 509 19.22 -14.84 9.72
CA SER A 509 19.83 -15.87 8.86
C SER A 509 21.15 -15.35 8.28
N ILE A 510 22.23 -16.11 8.47
CA ILE A 510 23.58 -15.76 7.99
C ILE A 510 24.20 -16.85 7.11
N HIS A 511 23.68 -18.08 7.16
CA HIS A 511 24.14 -19.24 6.38
C HIS A 511 23.21 -19.59 5.21
N LYS A 512 22.29 -18.70 4.80
CA LYS A 512 21.31 -18.97 3.72
C LYS A 512 21.89 -19.50 2.43
N ALA A 513 22.99 -18.89 1.95
CA ALA A 513 23.67 -19.35 0.74
C ALA A 513 24.23 -20.77 0.91
N GLU A 514 24.83 -21.05 2.07
CA GLU A 514 25.38 -22.36 2.40
C GLU A 514 24.29 -23.43 2.56
N VAL A 515 23.18 -23.12 3.23
CA VAL A 515 22.03 -24.03 3.39
C VAL A 515 21.44 -24.36 2.02
N LEU A 516 21.33 -23.36 1.13
CA LEU A 516 20.85 -23.55 -0.23
C LEU A 516 21.72 -24.53 -1.03
N GLU A 517 23.04 -24.46 -0.84
CA GLU A 517 24.02 -25.28 -1.57
C GLU A 517 24.24 -26.68 -0.97
N LYS A 518 24.50 -26.76 0.34
CA LYS A 518 25.00 -27.96 1.03
C LYS A 518 24.12 -28.47 2.18
N GLY A 519 22.87 -28.01 2.29
CA GLY A 519 21.91 -28.57 3.25
C GLY A 519 21.75 -30.09 3.09
N TYR A 520 21.63 -30.82 4.21
CA TYR A 520 21.75 -32.28 4.25
C TYR A 520 20.59 -33.04 3.57
N GLY A 521 19.35 -32.56 3.75
CA GLY A 521 18.13 -33.18 3.22
C GLY A 521 17.92 -32.86 1.74
N TYR A 522 17.60 -33.88 0.94
CA TYR A 522 17.29 -33.76 -0.50
C TYR A 522 18.37 -33.06 -1.35
N GLY A 523 19.63 -33.04 -0.90
CA GLY A 523 20.69 -32.24 -1.52
C GLY A 523 20.90 -32.50 -3.02
N SER A 524 20.87 -33.77 -3.45
CA SER A 524 21.01 -34.14 -4.87
C SER A 524 19.82 -33.67 -5.71
N TRP A 525 18.60 -33.76 -5.17
CA TRP A 525 17.38 -33.33 -5.86
C TRP A 525 17.36 -31.82 -6.05
N ILE A 526 17.72 -31.06 -5.00
CA ILE A 526 17.82 -29.60 -5.08
C ILE A 526 18.91 -29.17 -6.04
N LYS A 527 20.09 -29.79 -6.01
CA LYS A 527 21.17 -29.51 -6.96
C LYS A 527 20.71 -29.73 -8.41
N ASN A 528 20.04 -30.85 -8.68
CA ASN A 528 19.51 -31.17 -10.01
C ASN A 528 18.39 -30.20 -10.44
N PHE A 529 17.50 -29.82 -9.52
CA PHE A 529 16.41 -28.89 -9.79
C PHE A 529 16.95 -27.49 -10.14
N ARG A 530 17.88 -26.95 -9.35
CA ARG A 530 18.55 -25.67 -9.61
C ARG A 530 19.32 -25.67 -10.92
N ALA A 531 20.01 -26.77 -11.25
CA ALA A 531 20.68 -26.93 -12.55
C ALA A 531 19.69 -26.91 -13.73
N LYS A 532 18.51 -27.53 -13.58
CA LYS A 532 17.44 -27.47 -14.59
C LYS A 532 16.90 -26.05 -14.78
N LEU A 533 16.69 -25.30 -13.69
CA LEU A 533 16.28 -23.89 -13.75
C LEU A 533 17.30 -23.05 -14.51
N ALA A 534 18.58 -23.18 -14.17
CA ALA A 534 19.68 -22.48 -14.84
C ALA A 534 19.73 -22.80 -16.34
N LYS A 535 19.62 -24.08 -16.72
CA LYS A 535 19.59 -24.51 -18.13
C LYS A 535 18.37 -23.95 -18.89
N ALA A 536 17.24 -23.78 -18.21
CA ALA A 536 16.03 -23.20 -18.78
C ALA A 536 16.03 -21.65 -18.80
N GLY A 537 17.06 -21.00 -18.25
CA GLY A 537 17.12 -19.54 -18.13
C GLY A 537 16.08 -18.97 -17.15
N ILE A 538 15.60 -19.78 -16.19
CA ILE A 538 14.61 -19.39 -15.19
C ILE A 538 15.34 -19.01 -13.90
N SER A 539 15.10 -17.80 -13.39
CA SER A 539 15.68 -17.39 -12.11
C SER A 539 15.05 -18.16 -10.94
N GLU A 540 15.82 -18.47 -9.90
CA GLU A 540 15.28 -19.15 -8.70
C GLU A 540 14.17 -18.31 -8.04
N SER A 541 14.25 -16.98 -8.10
CA SER A 541 13.20 -16.06 -7.64
C SER A 541 11.89 -16.21 -8.43
N ASP A 542 11.96 -16.36 -9.75
CA ASP A 542 10.79 -16.55 -10.60
C ASP A 542 10.15 -17.92 -10.36
N ALA A 543 10.99 -18.96 -10.23
CA ALA A 543 10.54 -20.30 -9.88
C ALA A 543 9.86 -20.32 -8.50
N LEU A 544 10.43 -19.63 -7.50
CA LEU A 544 9.85 -19.50 -6.17
C LEU A 544 8.47 -18.82 -6.22
N LYS A 545 8.37 -17.65 -6.88
CA LYS A 545 7.11 -16.91 -7.02
C LYS A 545 6.02 -17.74 -7.71
N PHE A 546 6.40 -18.59 -8.66
CA PHE A 546 5.47 -19.45 -9.38
C PHE A 546 5.05 -20.68 -8.58
N LEU A 547 5.99 -21.39 -7.96
CA LEU A 547 5.73 -22.68 -7.32
C LEU A 547 5.12 -22.57 -5.92
N GLN A 548 5.51 -21.56 -5.15
CA GLN A 548 5.10 -21.43 -3.74
C GLN A 548 3.57 -21.41 -3.55
N PRO A 549 2.76 -20.65 -4.32
CA PRO A 549 1.30 -20.68 -4.17
C PRO A 549 0.69 -22.06 -4.48
N HIS A 550 1.32 -22.82 -5.36
CA HIS A 550 0.85 -24.15 -5.76
C HIS A 550 1.19 -25.23 -4.74
N LEU A 551 2.34 -25.11 -4.06
CA LEU A 551 2.75 -25.98 -2.96
C LEU A 551 1.68 -26.07 -1.86
N PHE A 552 1.02 -24.95 -1.54
CA PHE A 552 0.04 -24.90 -0.47
C PHE A 552 -1.39 -25.29 -0.88
N ASN A 553 -1.62 -25.69 -2.13
CA ASN A 553 -2.96 -26.01 -2.62
C ASN A 553 -3.21 -27.52 -2.70
N ASP A 554 -2.58 -28.21 -3.66
CA ASP A 554 -2.76 -29.64 -3.89
C ASP A 554 -1.46 -30.28 -4.39
N TYR A 555 -0.90 -31.16 -3.57
CA TYR A 555 0.34 -31.87 -3.87
C TYR A 555 0.27 -32.74 -5.12
N GLY A 556 -0.91 -33.27 -5.46
CA GLY A 556 -1.11 -34.06 -6.67
C GLY A 556 -0.82 -33.28 -7.96
N THR A 557 -0.91 -31.94 -7.90
CA THR A 557 -0.77 -31.05 -9.06
C THR A 557 0.66 -30.55 -9.30
N ILE A 558 1.58 -30.74 -8.35
CA ILE A 558 2.93 -30.15 -8.40
C ILE A 558 3.70 -30.60 -9.65
N GLY A 559 3.58 -31.87 -10.05
CA GLY A 559 4.20 -32.36 -11.27
C GLY A 559 3.71 -31.65 -12.54
N ALA A 560 2.43 -31.27 -12.60
CA ALA A 560 1.90 -30.48 -13.72
C ALA A 560 2.45 -29.05 -13.71
N LYS A 561 2.62 -28.45 -12.53
CA LYS A 561 3.21 -27.12 -12.37
C LYS A 561 4.70 -27.08 -12.72
N LEU A 562 5.45 -28.13 -12.40
CA LEU A 562 6.83 -28.25 -12.87
C LEU A 562 6.90 -28.32 -14.40
N ARG A 563 6.00 -29.06 -15.06
CA ARG A 563 5.93 -29.07 -16.54
C ARG A 563 5.58 -27.70 -17.12
N GLU A 564 4.67 -26.97 -16.49
CA GLU A 564 4.31 -25.60 -16.88
C GLU A 564 5.52 -24.66 -16.74
N LEU A 565 6.25 -24.73 -15.62
CA LEU A 565 7.44 -23.93 -15.36
C LEU A 565 8.52 -24.14 -16.43
N PHE A 566 8.73 -25.38 -16.87
CA PHE A 566 9.74 -25.73 -17.88
C PHE A 566 9.20 -25.75 -19.32
N SER A 567 7.99 -25.23 -19.57
CA SER A 567 7.45 -25.15 -20.93
C SER A 567 8.08 -24.01 -21.74
N ASN A 568 8.19 -24.20 -23.06
CA ASN A 568 8.71 -23.18 -23.96
C ASN A 568 7.86 -21.90 -23.90
N GLY A 569 8.49 -20.78 -23.55
CA GLY A 569 7.82 -19.47 -23.48
C GLY A 569 7.27 -19.09 -22.10
N PHE A 570 7.66 -19.80 -21.03
CA PHE A 570 7.32 -19.41 -19.66
C PHE A 570 7.69 -17.94 -19.38
N LYS A 571 6.69 -17.15 -18.98
CA LYS A 571 6.85 -15.78 -18.48
C LYS A 571 6.03 -15.66 -17.20
N VAL A 572 6.69 -15.29 -16.10
CA VAL A 572 5.98 -14.96 -14.86
C VAL A 572 5.04 -13.79 -15.16
N LYS A 573 3.73 -14.02 -15.06
CA LYS A 573 2.74 -12.92 -15.15
C LYS A 573 3.03 -11.96 -13.99
N SER A 574 3.33 -10.71 -14.33
CA SER A 574 3.75 -9.66 -13.39
C SER A 574 2.68 -9.37 -12.35
#